data_AF-A0A960IGK8-F1
#
_entry.id   AF-A0A960IGK8-F1
#
_cell.length_a   1.000
_cell.length_b   1.000
_cell.length_c   1.000
_cell.angle_alpha   90.00
_cell.angle_beta   90.00
_cell.angle_gamma   90.00
#
_symmetry.space_group_name_H-M   'P 1'
#
loop_
_entity.id
_entity.type
_entity.pdbx_description
1 polymer ?
#
loop_
_entity_poly.entity_id
_entity_poly.type
_entity_poly.pdbx_seq_one_letter_code
_entity_poly.pdbx_strand_id
1 'polypeptide(L)'
;LSQWLPWHFDHCYNDELNRGGVLRSVDIPSEGGRTGFVDGVALYRAVSPELRDRIEGETVLYAMDVVLDNLTYGRPADFTEVRASPGALDVMEEYAGRPRAQHPAVWTRRSGEKVLHVSPWMAKGLVGREDPEGEALLAAVCDEIVAAAEGLSYFHEWQLDHMVVWDNWRILHAVSGSPPDEGRCMHRTTIKGDYGLGRFEAPVESAPA
;
A
#
# COMPACT_ATOMS: atom_id res chain seq x y z
N LEU A 1 16.89 -5.15 8.01
CA LEU A 1 16.51 -3.78 8.40
C LEU A 1 15.30 -3.86 9.33
N SER A 2 15.15 -2.92 10.26
CA SER A 2 13.91 -2.70 11.03
C SER A 2 13.05 -1.63 10.36
N GLN A 3 11.77 -1.55 10.74
CA GLN A 3 10.84 -0.48 10.34
C GLN A 3 10.72 -0.27 8.81
N TRP A 4 11.01 -1.31 8.04
CA TRP A 4 10.74 -1.37 6.60
C TRP A 4 9.23 -1.51 6.40
N LEU A 5 8.70 -0.81 5.39
CA LEU A 5 7.29 -0.87 5.04
C LEU A 5 7.18 -0.86 3.51
N PRO A 6 6.50 -1.85 2.89
CA PRO A 6 6.36 -1.93 1.44
C PRO A 6 5.58 -0.75 0.84
N TRP A 7 5.59 -0.66 -0.49
CA TRP A 7 4.78 0.31 -1.22
C TRP A 7 3.30 0.17 -0.91
N HIS A 8 2.66 1.27 -0.53
CA HIS A 8 1.26 1.26 -0.13
C HIS A 8 0.55 2.61 -0.23
N PHE A 9 -0.78 2.53 -0.24
CA PHE A 9 -1.67 3.64 0.10
C PHE A 9 -2.12 3.49 1.56
N ASP A 10 -2.07 4.58 2.33
CA ASP A 10 -2.59 4.55 3.70
C ASP A 10 -4.09 4.21 3.67
N HIS A 11 -4.54 3.40 4.63
CA HIS A 11 -5.94 3.02 4.83
C HIS A 11 -6.61 2.25 3.67
N CYS A 12 -5.86 1.66 2.73
CA CYS A 12 -6.43 0.84 1.65
C CYS A 12 -7.29 -0.35 2.14
N TYR A 13 -7.08 -0.82 3.37
CA TYR A 13 -7.88 -1.86 4.03
C TYR A 13 -9.24 -1.38 4.59
N ASN A 14 -9.56 -0.07 4.49
CA ASN A 14 -10.88 0.48 4.79
C ASN A 14 -11.60 0.87 3.49
N ASP A 15 -12.91 1.08 3.55
CA ASP A 15 -13.71 1.63 2.44
C ASP A 15 -13.39 3.10 2.13
N GLU A 16 -12.92 3.87 3.11
CA GLU A 16 -12.47 5.25 2.92
C GLU A 16 -10.95 5.39 3.13
N LEU A 17 -10.29 6.04 2.16
CA LEU A 17 -8.91 6.50 2.30
C LEU A 17 -8.87 7.93 2.85
N ASN A 18 -7.87 8.22 3.68
CA ASN A 18 -7.50 9.60 3.98
C ASN A 18 -7.11 10.35 2.69
N ARG A 19 -7.39 11.66 2.64
CA ARG A 19 -7.01 12.54 1.52
C ARG A 19 -5.49 12.65 1.38
N GLY A 20 -4.82 12.67 2.52
CA GLY A 20 -3.39 12.89 2.60
C GLY A 20 -2.85 12.54 3.97
N GLY A 21 -1.54 12.37 4.05
CA GLY A 21 -0.82 12.22 5.30
C GLY A 21 0.06 13.43 5.55
N VAL A 22 0.30 13.71 6.83
CA VAL A 22 1.30 14.65 7.32
C VAL A 22 2.23 13.87 8.21
N LEU A 23 3.53 13.89 7.91
CA LEU A 23 4.54 13.16 8.66
C LEU A 23 5.69 14.10 9.01
N ARG A 24 6.03 14.16 10.30
CA ARG A 24 7.14 14.96 10.83
C ARG A 24 8.15 14.06 11.53
N SER A 25 9.43 14.27 11.28
CA SER A 25 10.50 13.57 12.01
C SER A 25 10.57 14.03 13.47
N VAL A 26 10.81 13.07 14.36
CA VAL A 26 11.12 13.31 15.78
C VAL A 26 12.48 12.73 16.09
N ASP A 27 12.70 11.48 15.71
CA ASP A 27 14.00 10.79 15.78
C ASP A 27 14.27 10.11 14.44
N ILE A 28 15.49 10.23 13.94
CA ILE A 28 15.93 9.65 12.67
C ILE A 28 17.17 8.78 12.89
N PRO A 29 17.29 7.66 12.17
CA PRO A 29 18.52 6.87 12.18
C PRO A 29 19.66 7.62 11.47
N SER A 30 20.89 7.21 11.74
CA SER A 30 22.11 7.70 11.11
C SER A 30 22.16 7.33 9.62
N GLU A 31 21.55 6.21 9.24
CA GLU A 31 21.41 5.75 7.86
C GLU A 31 20.04 5.08 7.61
N GLY A 32 19.60 5.09 6.35
CA GLY A 32 18.30 4.54 5.97
C GLY A 32 17.13 5.36 6.50
N GLY A 33 16.03 4.69 6.88
CA GLY A 33 14.82 5.32 7.41
C GLY A 33 14.12 6.29 6.45
N ARG A 34 14.49 6.27 5.15
CA ARG A 34 13.99 7.16 4.11
C ARG A 34 12.54 6.82 3.81
N THR A 35 11.76 7.83 3.42
CA THR A 35 10.39 7.63 2.95
C THR A 35 10.35 7.86 1.44
N GLY A 36 9.99 6.81 0.70
CA GLY A 36 9.78 6.87 -0.74
C GLY A 36 8.36 7.34 -1.05
N PHE A 37 8.21 8.12 -2.12
CA PHE A 37 6.92 8.58 -2.65
C PHE A 37 6.93 8.40 -4.16
N VAL A 38 5.91 7.71 -4.69
CA VAL A 38 5.74 7.48 -6.13
C VAL A 38 4.32 7.81 -6.57
N ASP A 39 4.21 8.48 -7.70
CA ASP A 39 2.95 8.94 -8.25
C ASP A 39 2.26 7.85 -9.08
N GLY A 40 1.06 7.46 -8.69
CA GLY A 40 0.20 6.50 -9.38
C GLY A 40 -0.16 6.91 -10.81
N VAL A 41 -0.12 8.20 -11.16
CA VAL A 41 -0.25 8.64 -12.56
C VAL A 41 1.01 8.30 -13.36
N ALA A 42 2.19 8.46 -12.75
CA ALA A 42 3.45 8.08 -13.39
C ALA A 42 3.54 6.56 -13.53
N LEU A 43 3.14 5.81 -12.50
CA LEU A 43 3.07 4.34 -12.55
C LEU A 43 2.10 3.85 -13.64
N TYR A 44 0.91 4.45 -13.75
CA TYR A 44 -0.04 4.09 -14.81
C TYR A 44 0.55 4.25 -16.22
N ARG A 45 1.43 5.24 -16.42
CA ARG A 45 2.13 5.46 -17.70
C ARG A 45 3.31 4.49 -17.90
N ALA A 46 3.92 4.02 -16.82
CA ALA A 46 5.13 3.20 -16.83
C ALA A 46 4.84 1.70 -16.93
N VAL A 47 3.73 1.24 -16.34
CA VAL A 47 3.29 -0.16 -16.45
C VAL A 47 3.02 -0.51 -17.92
N SER A 48 3.40 -1.73 -18.30
CA SER A 48 3.26 -2.26 -19.64
C SER A 48 1.82 -2.11 -20.14
N PRO A 49 1.61 -1.69 -21.41
CA PRO A 49 0.28 -1.54 -21.96
C PRO A 49 -0.59 -2.79 -21.79
N GLU A 50 -0.01 -3.97 -21.93
CA GLU A 50 -0.70 -5.25 -21.81
C GLU A 50 -1.24 -5.50 -20.39
N LEU A 51 -0.44 -5.26 -19.35
CA LEU A 51 -0.93 -5.39 -17.98
C LEU A 51 -1.90 -4.27 -17.61
N ARG A 52 -1.61 -3.05 -18.06
CA ARG A 52 -2.46 -1.88 -17.82
C ARG A 52 -3.86 -2.08 -18.38
N ASP A 53 -3.98 -2.60 -19.61
CA ASP A 53 -5.27 -2.83 -20.25
C ASP A 53 -6.04 -3.96 -19.56
N ARG A 54 -5.34 -4.95 -18.98
CA ARG A 54 -5.95 -6.07 -18.24
C ARG A 54 -6.39 -5.70 -16.83
N ILE A 55 -5.66 -4.81 -16.16
CA ILE A 55 -5.98 -4.39 -14.77
C ILE A 55 -6.96 -3.21 -14.76
N GLU A 56 -7.09 -2.47 -15.85
CA GLU A 56 -8.05 -1.40 -15.94
C GLU A 56 -9.49 -1.93 -15.90
N GLY A 57 -10.29 -1.39 -14.97
CA GLY A 57 -11.65 -1.86 -14.69
C GLY A 57 -11.73 -2.93 -13.60
N GLU A 58 -10.60 -3.51 -13.21
CA GLU A 58 -10.55 -4.44 -12.08
C GLU A 58 -10.68 -3.72 -10.73
N THR A 59 -11.09 -4.47 -9.71
CA THR A 59 -11.20 -4.00 -8.32
C THR A 59 -10.31 -4.86 -7.44
N VAL A 60 -9.42 -4.24 -6.67
CA VAL A 60 -8.49 -4.93 -5.76
C VAL A 60 -9.13 -5.07 -4.38
N LEU A 61 -8.93 -6.25 -3.78
CA LEU A 61 -9.31 -6.59 -2.42
C LEU A 61 -8.18 -6.30 -1.44
N TYR A 62 -8.50 -5.70 -0.30
CA TYR A 62 -7.56 -5.34 0.75
C TYR A 62 -8.05 -5.79 2.12
N ALA A 63 -7.14 -6.26 2.96
CA ALA A 63 -7.43 -6.57 4.36
C ALA A 63 -6.26 -6.12 5.24
N MET A 64 -6.56 -5.73 6.48
CA MET A 64 -5.51 -5.45 7.46
C MET A 64 -4.65 -6.70 7.64
N ASP A 65 -3.39 -6.59 7.26
CA ASP A 65 -2.37 -7.61 7.47
C ASP A 65 -1.06 -6.90 7.74
N VAL A 66 -0.54 -7.02 8.96
CA VAL A 66 0.70 -6.35 9.39
C VAL A 66 1.85 -7.32 9.61
N VAL A 67 1.63 -8.61 9.33
CA VAL A 67 2.66 -9.65 9.39
C VAL A 67 3.37 -9.67 8.04
N LEU A 68 4.66 -9.32 8.02
CA LEU A 68 5.35 -9.15 6.74
C LEU A 68 5.57 -10.48 6.01
N ASP A 69 5.66 -11.61 6.71
CA ASP A 69 5.77 -12.91 6.06
C ASP A 69 4.51 -13.32 5.27
N ASN A 70 3.35 -12.71 5.58
CA ASN A 70 2.11 -12.88 4.81
C ASN A 70 2.10 -12.04 3.51
N LEU A 71 3.12 -11.22 3.25
CA LEU A 71 3.18 -10.37 2.06
C LEU A 71 3.24 -11.23 0.79
N THR A 72 2.12 -11.28 0.07
CA THR A 72 1.97 -12.05 -1.17
C THR A 72 2.47 -11.28 -2.39
N TYR A 73 2.16 -9.98 -2.48
CA TYR A 73 2.38 -9.17 -3.67
C TYR A 73 3.50 -8.14 -3.46
N GLY A 74 4.37 -7.98 -4.46
CA GLY A 74 5.50 -7.03 -4.40
C GLY A 74 6.53 -7.36 -3.31
N ARG A 75 6.58 -8.62 -2.87
CA ARG A 75 7.56 -9.12 -1.89
C ARG A 75 8.93 -9.28 -2.58
N PRO A 76 10.01 -8.66 -2.07
CA PRO A 76 11.35 -8.90 -2.61
C PRO A 76 11.74 -10.38 -2.56
N ALA A 77 12.45 -10.87 -3.57
CA ALA A 77 12.79 -12.29 -3.68
C ALA A 77 13.68 -12.81 -2.53
N ASP A 78 14.52 -11.93 -1.97
CA ASP A 78 15.40 -12.19 -0.83
C ASP A 78 14.79 -11.74 0.52
N PHE A 79 13.49 -11.42 0.54
CA PHE A 79 12.81 -11.01 1.76
C PHE A 79 12.67 -12.17 2.75
N THR A 80 13.15 -11.95 3.97
CA THR A 80 12.93 -12.82 5.13
C THR A 80 12.61 -11.99 6.36
N GLU A 81 11.47 -12.24 6.98
CA GLU A 81 11.12 -11.65 8.27
C GLU A 81 11.87 -12.38 9.40
N VAL A 82 12.86 -11.71 9.99
CA VAL A 82 13.65 -12.29 11.10
C VAL A 82 12.91 -12.19 12.44
N ARG A 83 12.12 -11.12 12.60
CA ARG A 83 11.34 -10.87 13.81
C ARG A 83 10.09 -10.07 13.45
N ALA A 84 8.93 -10.60 13.84
CA ALA A 84 7.66 -9.90 13.70
C ALA A 84 7.64 -8.59 14.50
N SER A 85 6.89 -7.61 13.99
CA SER A 85 6.66 -6.37 14.71
C SER A 85 5.93 -6.65 16.04
N PRO A 86 6.35 -6.04 17.17
CA PRO A 86 5.62 -6.16 18.43
C PRO A 86 4.14 -5.77 18.26
N GLY A 87 3.22 -6.59 18.77
CA GLY A 87 1.78 -6.36 18.66
C GLY A 87 1.16 -6.72 17.30
N ALA A 88 1.93 -7.23 16.33
CA ALA A 88 1.39 -7.63 15.04
C ALA A 88 0.25 -8.65 15.17
N LEU A 89 0.42 -9.66 16.04
CA LEU A 89 -0.62 -10.67 16.28
C LEU A 89 -1.87 -10.08 16.95
N ASP A 90 -1.72 -9.14 17.87
CA ASP A 90 -2.85 -8.47 18.52
C ASP A 90 -3.67 -7.68 17.49
N VAL A 91 -3.00 -7.00 16.55
CA VAL A 91 -3.66 -6.31 15.43
C VAL A 91 -4.39 -7.33 14.54
N MET A 92 -3.78 -8.50 14.28
CA MET A 92 -4.43 -9.54 13.47
C MET A 92 -5.67 -10.10 14.14
N GLU A 93 -5.65 -10.27 15.47
CA GLU A 93 -6.83 -10.69 16.23
C GLU A 93 -7.93 -9.61 16.21
N GLU A 94 -7.58 -8.33 16.40
CA GLU A 94 -8.56 -7.22 16.42
C GLU A 94 -9.29 -7.02 15.07
N TYR A 95 -8.60 -7.32 13.97
CA TYR A 95 -9.13 -7.21 12.61
C TYR A 95 -9.68 -8.53 12.05
N ALA A 96 -9.58 -9.62 12.81
CA ALA A 96 -10.11 -10.92 12.40
C ALA A 96 -11.63 -10.82 12.12
N GLY A 97 -12.05 -11.36 10.97
CA GLY A 97 -13.45 -11.38 10.57
C GLY A 97 -14.02 -10.05 10.06
N ARG A 98 -13.23 -8.96 10.00
CA ARG A 98 -13.66 -7.74 9.31
C ARG A 98 -13.74 -7.98 7.79
N PRO A 99 -14.73 -7.39 7.09
CA PRO A 99 -14.84 -7.54 5.65
C PRO A 99 -13.65 -6.89 4.94
N ARG A 100 -13.27 -7.42 3.78
CA ARG A 100 -12.20 -6.84 2.96
C ARG A 100 -12.70 -5.57 2.30
N ALA A 101 -11.82 -4.57 2.19
CA ALA A 101 -12.09 -3.38 1.41
C ALA A 101 -11.86 -3.65 -0.08
N GLN A 102 -12.61 -2.95 -0.92
CA GLN A 102 -12.58 -3.02 -2.37
C GLN A 102 -12.28 -1.63 -2.92
N HIS A 103 -11.25 -1.52 -3.74
CA HIS A 103 -10.89 -0.27 -4.42
C HIS A 103 -10.63 -0.52 -5.91
N PRO A 104 -11.02 0.39 -6.81
CA PRO A 104 -10.70 0.25 -8.22
C PRO A 104 -9.18 0.25 -8.41
N ALA A 105 -8.67 -0.70 -9.19
CA ALA A 105 -7.24 -0.77 -9.50
C ALA A 105 -6.75 0.44 -10.30
N VAL A 106 -7.65 1.06 -11.06
CA VAL A 106 -7.43 2.31 -11.78
C VAL A 106 -8.63 3.22 -11.58
N TRP A 107 -8.40 4.48 -11.23
CA TRP A 107 -9.46 5.49 -11.19
C TRP A 107 -9.05 6.74 -11.98
N THR A 108 -10.05 7.51 -12.42
CA THR A 108 -9.85 8.69 -13.26
C THR A 108 -10.08 9.95 -12.45
N ARG A 109 -9.07 10.83 -12.43
CA ARG A 109 -9.15 12.14 -11.79
C ARG A 109 -10.11 13.05 -12.56
N ARG A 110 -10.61 14.10 -11.91
CA ARG A 110 -11.39 15.16 -12.59
C ARG A 110 -10.64 15.82 -13.74
N SER A 111 -9.31 15.81 -13.72
CA SER A 111 -8.44 16.29 -14.80
C SER A 111 -8.39 15.36 -16.03
N GLY A 112 -8.93 14.14 -15.94
CA GLY A 112 -8.86 13.11 -16.97
C GLY A 112 -7.65 12.19 -16.88
N GLU A 113 -6.71 12.45 -15.96
CA GLU A 113 -5.57 11.57 -15.72
C GLU A 113 -6.01 10.30 -14.98
N LYS A 114 -5.49 9.14 -15.41
CA LYS A 114 -5.70 7.87 -14.72
C LYS A 114 -4.61 7.63 -13.69
N VAL A 115 -5.01 7.13 -12.53
CA VAL A 115 -4.14 6.76 -11.41
C VAL A 115 -4.17 5.25 -11.28
N LEU A 116 -3.00 4.60 -11.36
CA LEU A 116 -2.85 3.22 -10.93
C LEU A 116 -2.89 3.19 -9.40
N HIS A 117 -3.98 2.68 -8.86
CA HIS A 117 -4.30 2.67 -7.44
C HIS A 117 -4.27 1.23 -6.90
N VAL A 118 -3.10 0.61 -7.03
CA VAL A 118 -2.82 -0.73 -6.52
C VAL A 118 -1.72 -0.63 -5.47
N SER A 119 -2.06 -0.89 -4.21
CA SER A 119 -1.09 -1.10 -3.13
C SER A 119 -0.66 -2.57 -3.09
N PRO A 120 0.63 -2.92 -3.29
CA PRO A 120 1.09 -4.28 -3.03
C PRO A 120 0.90 -4.71 -1.57
N TRP A 121 1.17 -3.79 -0.63
CA TRP A 121 0.90 -4.03 0.78
C TRP A 121 -0.60 -4.18 1.02
N MET A 122 -0.97 -5.17 1.84
CA MET A 122 -2.35 -5.51 2.22
C MET A 122 -3.28 -5.98 1.11
N ALA A 123 -2.82 -6.08 -0.15
CA ALA A 123 -3.60 -6.67 -1.23
C ALA A 123 -3.85 -8.17 -0.98
N LYS A 124 -5.07 -8.61 -1.29
CA LYS A 124 -5.53 -10.00 -1.10
C LYS A 124 -5.98 -10.68 -2.39
N GLY A 125 -6.29 -9.93 -3.43
CA GLY A 125 -6.73 -10.48 -4.72
C GLY A 125 -7.54 -9.48 -5.53
N LEU A 126 -8.21 -9.97 -6.56
CA LEU A 126 -9.12 -9.21 -7.41
C LEU A 126 -10.55 -9.68 -7.19
N VAL A 127 -11.50 -8.75 -7.11
CA VAL A 127 -12.93 -9.08 -6.93
C VAL A 127 -13.41 -9.98 -8.06
N GLY A 128 -13.97 -11.14 -7.72
CA GLY A 128 -14.50 -12.10 -8.70
C GLY A 128 -13.43 -12.85 -9.50
N ARG A 129 -12.14 -12.66 -9.17
CA ARG A 129 -10.99 -13.29 -9.85
C ARG A 129 -9.95 -13.75 -8.83
N GLU A 130 -10.39 -14.40 -7.76
CA GLU A 130 -9.51 -15.01 -6.74
C GLU A 130 -9.05 -16.41 -7.16
N ASP A 131 -8.77 -16.56 -8.45
CA ASP A 131 -8.26 -17.77 -9.09
C ASP A 131 -6.78 -17.55 -9.48
N PRO A 132 -6.06 -18.62 -9.90
CA PRO A 132 -4.65 -18.49 -10.27
C PRO A 132 -4.36 -17.47 -11.39
N GLU A 133 -5.32 -17.17 -12.27
CA GLU A 133 -5.12 -16.19 -13.34
C GLU A 133 -5.21 -14.75 -12.82
N GLY A 134 -6.15 -14.49 -11.92
CA GLY A 134 -6.30 -13.20 -11.26
C GLY A 134 -5.15 -12.91 -10.26
N GLU A 135 -4.73 -13.93 -9.52
CA GLU A 135 -3.52 -13.86 -8.68
C GLU A 135 -2.28 -13.53 -9.52
N ALA A 136 -2.07 -14.22 -10.64
CA ALA A 136 -0.94 -13.98 -11.53
C ALA A 136 -0.99 -12.57 -12.16
N LEU A 137 -2.18 -12.07 -12.51
CA LEU A 137 -2.35 -10.70 -13.01
C LEU A 137 -1.96 -9.67 -11.95
N LEU A 138 -2.51 -9.79 -10.73
CA LEU A 138 -2.22 -8.83 -9.65
C LEU A 138 -0.75 -8.89 -9.23
N ALA A 139 -0.14 -10.08 -9.19
CA ALA A 139 1.28 -10.24 -8.95
C ALA A 139 2.13 -9.51 -10.02
N ALA A 140 1.87 -9.76 -11.30
CA ALA A 140 2.60 -9.10 -12.38
C ALA A 140 2.50 -7.56 -12.32
N VAL A 141 1.30 -7.03 -12.01
CA VAL A 141 1.12 -5.58 -11.84
C VAL A 141 1.88 -5.05 -10.63
N CYS A 142 1.85 -5.75 -9.50
CA CYS A 142 2.61 -5.34 -8.31
C CYS A 142 4.12 -5.38 -8.55
N ASP A 143 4.63 -6.37 -9.29
CA ASP A 143 6.04 -6.48 -9.64
C ASP A 143 6.48 -5.31 -10.53
N GLU A 144 5.67 -4.93 -11.53
CA GLU A 144 5.96 -3.75 -12.36
C GLU A 144 5.85 -2.44 -11.56
N ILE A 145 4.94 -2.34 -10.59
CA ILE A 145 4.88 -1.19 -9.67
C ILE A 145 6.19 -1.07 -8.87
N VAL A 146 6.65 -2.16 -8.26
CA VAL A 146 7.88 -2.18 -7.46
C VAL A 146 9.08 -1.83 -8.32
N ALA A 147 9.20 -2.44 -9.51
CA ALA A 147 10.30 -2.18 -10.44
C ALA A 147 10.30 -0.73 -10.95
N ALA A 148 9.15 -0.20 -11.37
CA ALA A 148 9.04 1.18 -11.85
C ALA A 148 9.28 2.21 -10.74
N ALA A 149 8.90 1.89 -9.50
CA ALA A 149 9.11 2.78 -8.36
C ALA A 149 10.60 3.04 -8.10
N GLU A 150 11.53 2.13 -8.43
CA GLU A 150 12.97 2.37 -8.25
C GLU A 150 13.46 3.63 -9.00
N GLY A 151 12.94 3.86 -10.22
CA GLY A 151 13.32 5.00 -11.06
C GLY A 151 12.39 6.21 -10.97
N LEU A 152 11.15 6.02 -10.52
CA LEU A 152 10.13 7.08 -10.48
C LEU A 152 9.95 7.72 -9.11
N SER A 153 10.48 7.11 -8.05
CA SER A 153 10.24 7.57 -6.68
C SER A 153 11.12 8.75 -6.30
N TYR A 154 10.53 9.68 -5.55
CA TYR A 154 11.27 10.59 -4.70
C TYR A 154 11.48 9.95 -3.33
N PHE A 155 12.74 9.79 -2.90
CA PHE A 155 13.06 9.38 -1.53
C PHE A 155 13.44 10.60 -0.69
N HIS A 156 12.63 10.89 0.32
CA HIS A 156 12.93 11.93 1.29
C HIS A 156 13.98 11.44 2.28
N GLU A 157 15.13 12.10 2.24
CA GLU A 157 16.17 11.99 3.27
C GLU A 157 15.82 12.96 4.40
N TRP A 158 15.48 12.38 5.56
CA TRP A 158 14.99 13.14 6.68
C TRP A 158 16.10 13.96 7.33
N GLN A 159 15.76 15.19 7.70
CA GLN A 159 16.45 15.91 8.77
C GLN A 159 15.47 16.08 9.92
N LEU A 160 15.97 16.36 11.12
CA LEU A 160 15.12 16.59 12.29
C LEU A 160 14.15 17.75 12.02
N ASP A 161 12.92 17.59 12.51
CA ASP A 161 11.80 18.52 12.38
C ASP A 161 11.30 18.80 10.95
N HIS A 162 11.86 18.15 9.93
CA HIS A 162 11.27 18.14 8.60
C HIS A 162 9.85 17.58 8.64
N MET A 163 9.02 18.11 7.76
CA MET A 163 7.64 17.70 7.61
C MET A 163 7.32 17.54 6.13
N VAL A 164 6.69 16.42 5.78
CA VAL A 164 6.17 16.17 4.43
C VAL A 164 4.66 16.01 4.48
N VAL A 165 4.02 16.43 3.40
CA VAL A 165 2.58 16.26 3.18
C VAL A 165 2.41 15.64 1.80
N TRP A 166 1.55 14.64 1.67
CA TRP A 166 1.30 13.99 0.38
C TRP A 166 -0.19 13.78 0.11
N ASP A 167 -0.50 13.63 -1.17
CA ASP A 167 -1.82 13.26 -1.69
C ASP A 167 -1.97 11.74 -1.67
N ASN A 168 -2.66 11.19 -0.67
CA ASN A 168 -2.76 9.74 -0.48
C ASN A 168 -3.71 9.06 -1.49
N TRP A 169 -4.44 9.81 -2.32
CA TRP A 169 -5.26 9.20 -3.37
C TRP A 169 -4.45 8.83 -4.62
N ARG A 170 -3.24 9.38 -4.77
CA ARG A 170 -2.39 9.08 -5.93
C ARG A 170 -0.95 8.73 -5.56
N ILE A 171 -0.48 9.05 -4.37
CA ILE A 171 0.90 8.77 -3.98
C ILE A 171 0.96 7.47 -3.18
N LEU A 172 1.64 6.46 -3.74
CA LEU A 172 2.11 5.35 -2.93
C LEU A 172 3.36 5.80 -2.19
N HIS A 173 3.58 5.21 -1.02
CA HIS A 173 4.78 5.44 -0.24
C HIS A 173 5.31 4.16 0.38
N ALA A 174 6.60 4.18 0.73
CA ALA A 174 7.32 3.07 1.34
C ALA A 174 8.35 3.60 2.34
N VAL A 175 8.83 2.73 3.22
CA VAL A 175 9.95 3.04 4.13
C VAL A 175 11.10 2.10 3.82
N SER A 176 12.29 2.65 3.56
CA SER A 176 13.46 1.86 3.17
C SER A 176 13.97 0.92 4.26
N GLY A 177 13.51 1.09 5.50
CA GLY A 177 14.04 0.44 6.69
C GLY A 177 15.34 1.09 7.21
N SER A 178 15.74 0.73 8.42
CA SER A 178 16.91 1.25 9.14
C SER A 178 17.66 0.15 9.91
N PRO A 179 18.85 0.44 10.48
CA PRO A 179 19.54 -0.49 11.37
C PRO A 179 18.65 -0.93 12.55
N PRO A 180 18.63 -2.22 12.94
CA PRO A 180 17.72 -2.72 13.99
C PRO A 180 17.96 -2.17 15.40
N ASP A 181 19.16 -1.68 15.68
CA ASP A 181 19.60 -1.10 16.94
C ASP A 181 19.39 0.42 17.02
N GLU A 182 18.98 1.04 15.92
CA GLU A 182 18.64 2.46 15.86
C GLU A 182 17.13 2.70 15.88
N GLY A 183 16.72 3.79 16.53
CA GLY A 183 15.32 4.21 16.60
C GLY A 183 14.94 5.13 15.44
N ARG A 184 13.71 4.98 14.95
CA ARG A 184 13.04 5.98 14.11
C ARG A 184 11.67 6.29 14.69
N CYS A 185 11.45 7.56 15.02
CA CYS A 185 10.18 8.04 15.55
C CYS A 185 9.66 9.19 14.69
N MET A 186 8.42 9.06 14.24
CA MET A 186 7.74 10.04 13.39
C MET A 186 6.40 10.36 14.02
N HIS A 187 6.02 11.63 14.03
CA HIS A 187 4.64 12.02 14.32
C HIS A 187 3.84 12.06 13.02
N ARG A 188 2.74 11.30 12.99
CA ARG A 188 1.83 11.26 11.85
C ARG A 188 0.45 11.77 12.23
N THR A 189 -0.15 12.53 11.34
CA THR A 189 -1.60 12.74 11.31
C THR A 189 -2.11 12.58 9.89
N THR A 190 -3.42 12.41 9.73
CA THR A 190 -4.07 12.21 8.43
C THR A 190 -5.09 13.31 8.19
N ILE A 191 -5.24 13.68 6.92
CA ILE A 191 -6.23 14.66 6.47
C ILE A 191 -7.45 13.87 6.00
N LYS A 192 -8.61 14.14 6.59
CA LYS A 192 -9.88 13.54 6.16
C LYS A 192 -10.19 13.94 4.70
N GLY A 193 -10.74 13.01 3.94
CA GLY A 193 -11.19 13.23 2.56
C GLY A 193 -12.57 12.63 2.30
N ASP A 194 -13.02 12.78 1.07
CA ASP A 194 -14.26 12.25 0.50
C ASP A 194 -13.95 11.33 -0.70
N TYR A 195 -13.08 10.34 -0.47
CA TYR A 195 -12.52 9.48 -1.54
C TYR A 195 -13.62 8.86 -2.42
N GLY A 196 -14.64 8.26 -1.79
CA GLY A 196 -15.89 7.86 -2.46
C GLY A 196 -15.77 6.73 -3.49
N LEU A 197 -14.62 6.07 -3.63
CA LEU A 197 -14.42 4.98 -4.59
C LEU A 197 -14.31 3.59 -3.93
N GLY A 198 -14.13 3.55 -2.62
CA GLY A 198 -14.01 2.30 -1.87
C GLY A 198 -15.32 1.81 -1.28
N ARG A 199 -15.38 0.52 -0.96
CA ARG A 199 -16.48 -0.14 -0.25
C ARG A 199 -15.98 -1.40 0.45
N PHE A 200 -16.69 -1.87 1.47
CA PHE A 200 -16.44 -3.21 2.01
C PHE A 200 -17.14 -4.29 1.20
N GLU A 201 -16.62 -5.51 1.24
CA GLU A 201 -17.39 -6.69 0.88
C GLU A 201 -18.70 -6.75 1.66
N ALA A 202 -19.78 -7.16 0.98
CA ALA A 202 -21.02 -7.46 1.66
C ALA A 202 -20.75 -8.60 2.66
N PRO A 203 -21.39 -8.58 3.84
CA PRO A 203 -21.33 -9.71 4.75
C PRO A 203 -21.76 -10.97 3.99
N VAL A 204 -21.00 -12.05 4.13
CA VAL A 204 -21.46 -13.36 3.68
C VAL A 204 -22.68 -13.69 4.53
N GLU A 205 -23.88 -13.64 3.95
CA GLU A 205 -25.06 -14.16 4.63
C GLU A 205 -24.77 -15.61 5.00
N SER A 206 -24.70 -15.91 6.30
CA SER A 206 -24.61 -17.27 6.77
C SER A 206 -25.83 -18.01 6.22
N ALA A 207 -25.62 -19.01 5.36
CA ALA A 207 -26.69 -19.87 4.89
C ALA A 207 -27.49 -20.37 6.10
N PRO A 208 -28.84 -20.32 6.07
CA PRO A 208 -29.63 -20.83 7.18
C PRO A 208 -29.28 -22.31 7.39
N ALA A 209 -29.02 -22.65 8.65
CA ALA A 209 -28.72 -24.01 9.12
C ALA A 209 -29.88 -24.97 8.86
#